data_AF-H9MD72-F1
#
_entry.id   AF-H9MD72-F1
#
_cell.length_a   1.000
_cell.length_b   1.000
_cell.length_c   1.000
_cell.angle_alpha   90.00
_cell.angle_beta   90.00
_cell.angle_gamma   90.00
#
_symmetry.space_group_name_H-M   'P 1'
#
loop_
_entity.id
_entity.type
_entity.pdbx_description
1 polymer ?
#
loop_
_entity_poly.entity_id
_entity_poly.type
_entity_poly.pdbx_seq_one_letter_code
_entity_poly.pdbx_strand_id
1 'polypeptide(L)' 'LKRIRDPNYHVNLRPHLSKESSTKPAAELVKLNPTSEYAPGLEDTLILTMKGIAAGMQNTG' A
#
# COMPACT_ATOMS: atom_id res chain seq x y z
N LEU A 1 0.85 -8.68 0.50
CA LEU A 1 1.64 -9.61 -0.36
C LEU A 1 0.78 -10.49 -1.25
N LYS A 2 -0.21 -11.25 -0.73
CA LYS A 2 -1.07 -12.12 -1.55
C LYS A 2 -1.69 -11.40 -2.77
N ARG A 3 -2.28 -10.22 -2.56
CA ARG A 3 -2.85 -9.37 -3.63
C ARG A 3 -1.85 -8.92 -4.72
N ILE A 4 -0.55 -8.90 -4.43
CA ILE A 4 0.50 -8.54 -5.40
C ILE A 4 0.97 -9.78 -6.18
N ARG A 5 0.98 -10.95 -5.52
CA ARG A 5 1.58 -12.18 -6.06
C ARG A 5 0.58 -13.10 -6.77
N ASP A 6 -0.68 -13.05 -6.38
CA ASP A 6 -1.75 -13.89 -6.92
C ASP A 6 -2.73 -13.01 -7.72
N PRO A 7 -2.67 -13.05 -9.07
CA PRO A 7 -3.57 -12.26 -9.91
C PRO A 7 -5.03 -12.71 -9.79
N ASN A 8 -5.29 -13.92 -9.30
CA ASN A 8 -6.64 -14.45 -9.10
C ASN A 8 -7.22 -14.11 -7.72
N TYR A 9 -6.46 -13.43 -6.86
CA TYR A 9 -6.91 -13.06 -5.53
C TYR A 9 -7.84 -11.83 -5.59
N HIS A 10 -9.14 -12.10 -5.54
CA HIS A 10 -10.17 -11.07 -5.51
C HIS A 10 -10.31 -10.47 -4.11
N VAL A 11 -10.29 -9.14 -4.03
CA VAL A 11 -10.52 -8.39 -2.78
C VAL A 11 -11.83 -7.64 -2.86
N ASN A 12 -12.66 -7.82 -1.83
CA ASN A 12 -13.86 -7.01 -1.64
C ASN A 12 -13.46 -5.64 -1.10
N LEU A 13 -13.50 -4.62 -1.95
CA LEU A 13 -13.26 -3.24 -1.55
C LEU A 13 -14.41 -2.75 -0.69
N ARG A 14 -14.10 -2.28 0.52
CA ARG A 14 -15.08 -1.68 1.43
C ARG A 14 -15.22 -0.19 1.13
N PRO A 15 -16.38 0.41 1.46
CA PRO A 15 -16.52 1.87 1.44
C PRO A 15 -15.41 2.54 2.26
N HIS A 16 -14.93 3.68 1.79
CA HIS A 16 -13.92 4.46 2.49
C HIS A 16 -14.44 4.89 3.87
N LEU A 17 -13.73 4.51 4.93
CA LEU A 17 -14.13 4.78 6.33
C LEU A 17 -13.58 6.12 6.86
N SER A 18 -12.57 6.69 6.20
CA SER A 18 -12.03 7.99 6.55
C SER A 18 -13.08 9.08 6.29
N LYS A 19 -13.40 9.88 7.31
CA LYS A 19 -14.27 11.08 7.19
C LYS A 19 -13.64 12.20 6.35
N GLU A 20 -12.36 12.06 6.00
CA GLU A 20 -11.72 12.90 5.01
C GLU A 20 -12.30 12.59 3.64
N SER A 21 -12.81 13.61 2.95
CA SER A 21 -13.52 13.45 1.68
C SER A 21 -12.66 12.69 0.67
N SER A 22 -13.28 11.73 -0.05
CA SER A 22 -12.62 10.87 -1.05
C SER A 22 -12.07 11.62 -2.28
N THR A 23 -12.01 12.95 -2.21
CA THR A 23 -11.43 13.86 -3.21
C THR A 23 -9.92 13.77 -3.32
N LYS A 24 -9.22 13.13 -2.36
CA LYS A 24 -7.80 12.83 -2.53
C LYS A 24 -7.65 11.76 -3.63
N PRO A 25 -7.11 12.11 -4.81
CA PRO A 25 -7.00 11.17 -5.91
C PRO A 25 -6.13 9.99 -5.51
N ALA A 26 -6.36 8.82 -6.11
CA ALA A 26 -5.47 7.67 -5.95
C ALA A 26 -3.99 8.02 -6.25
N ALA A 27 -3.72 9.11 -6.98
CA ALA A 27 -2.39 9.68 -7.19
C ALA A 27 -1.65 10.07 -5.90
N GLU A 28 -2.35 10.42 -4.81
CA GLU A 28 -1.71 10.66 -3.51
C GLU A 28 -1.26 9.38 -2.80
N LEU A 29 -1.75 8.22 -3.23
CA LEU A 29 -1.34 6.90 -2.74
C LEU A 29 -0.16 6.32 -3.53
N VAL A 30 0.37 7.08 -4.50
CA VAL A 30 1.52 6.71 -5.34
C VAL A 30 2.65 7.73 -5.13
N LYS A 31 2.86 8.16 -3.88
CA LYS A 31 3.83 9.19 -3.52
C LYS A 31 5.24 8.64 -3.46
N LEU A 32 5.42 7.35 -3.15
CA LEU A 32 6.75 6.77 -2.99
C LEU A 32 7.33 6.22 -4.30
N ASN A 33 6.49 5.66 -5.18
CA ASN A 33 6.93 5.19 -6.50
C ASN A 33 5.90 5.50 -7.61
N PRO A 34 5.95 6.69 -8.24
CA PRO A 34 4.97 7.13 -9.24
C PRO A 34 4.94 6.29 -10.53
N THR A 35 5.99 5.50 -10.80
CA THR A 35 6.08 4.61 -11.96
C THR A 35 5.74 3.16 -11.62
N SER A 36 5.06 2.92 -10.51
CA SER A 36 4.66 1.57 -10.09
C SER A 36 3.79 0.88 -11.14
N GLU A 37 4.09 -0.39 -11.43
CA GLU A 37 3.26 -1.25 -12.27
C GLU A 37 2.13 -1.92 -11.48
N TYR A 38 2.11 -1.77 -10.15
CA TYR A 38 1.07 -2.32 -9.29
C TYR A 38 -0.09 -1.34 -9.14
N ALA A 39 -1.28 -1.87 -8.81
CA ALA A 39 -2.44 -1.02 -8.57
C ALA A 39 -2.14 0.07 -7.52
N PRO A 40 -2.67 1.30 -7.69
CA PRO A 40 -2.31 2.44 -6.85
C PRO A 40 -2.37 2.14 -5.35
N GLY A 41 -1.31 2.52 -4.62
CA GLY A 41 -1.18 2.31 -3.18
C GLY A 41 -0.71 0.92 -2.73
N LEU A 42 -0.64 -0.08 -3.60
CA LEU A 42 -0.17 -1.42 -3.19
C LEU A 42 1.33 -1.44 -2.86
N GLU A 43 2.14 -0.79 -3.70
CA GLU A 43 3.59 -0.72 -3.48
C GLU A 43 3.93 0.18 -2.29
N ASP A 44 3.35 1.38 -2.23
CA ASP A 44 3.53 2.31 -1.12
C ASP A 44 3.17 1.68 0.24
N THR A 45 2.05 0.93 0.29
CA THR A 45 1.65 0.18 1.51
C THR A 45 2.69 -0.87 1.89
N LEU A 46 3.26 -1.58 0.90
CA LEU A 46 4.28 -2.58 1.16
C LEU A 46 5.57 -1.94 1.67
N ILE A 47 6.02 -0.85 1.05
CA ILE A 47 7.20 -0.08 1.48
C ILE A 47 7.02 0.41 2.92
N LEU A 48 5.86 0.99 3.25
CA LEU A 48 5.57 1.49 4.59
C LEU A 48 5.62 0.37 5.63
N THR A 49 5.04 -0.79 5.30
CA THR A 49 5.06 -1.98 6.16
C THR A 49 6.49 -2.46 6.42
N MET A 50 7.30 -2.60 5.36
CA MET A 50 8.69 -3.04 5.49
C MET A 50 9.51 -2.05 6.31
N LYS A 51 9.37 -0.74 6.06
CA LYS A 51 10.04 0.32 6.84
C LYS A 51 9.66 0.25 8.32
N GLY A 52 8.37 0.12 8.63
CA GLY A 52 7.88 0.03 10.01
C GLY A 52 8.42 -1.20 10.74
N ILE A 53 8.41 -2.36 10.07
CA ILE A 53 8.98 -3.60 10.62
C ILE A 53 10.48 -3.43 10.88
N ALA A 54 11.24 -2.94 9.90
CA ALA A 54 12.67 -2.74 10.04
C ALA A 54 13.02 -1.77 11.18
N ALA A 55 12.26 -0.67 11.31
CA ALA A 55 12.42 0.28 12.41
C ALA A 55 12.17 -0.36 13.79
N GLY A 56 11.25 -1.33 13.88
CA GLY A 56 10.97 -2.06 15.11
C GLY A 56 11.95 -3.19 15.41
N MET A 57 12.43 -3.90 14.39
CA MET A 57 13.33 -5.06 14.56
C MET A 57 14.76 -4.67 14.93
N GLN A 58 15.22 -3.47 14.55
CA GLN A 58 16.56 -2.97 14.86
C GLN A 58 17.67 -3.95 14.42
N ASN A 59 18.85 -3.93 15.08
CA ASN A 59 19.96 -4.82 14.75
C ASN A 59 19.69 -6.25 15.22
N THR A 60 19.69 -7.19 14.28
CA THR A 60 19.44 -8.63 14.53
C THR A 60 20.61 -9.50 14.06
N GLY A 61 21.76 -8.87 13.79
CA GLY A 61 23.01 -9.53 13.40
C GLY A 61 23.74 -10.16 14.57
#